data_AF-A0A7X7MEL0-F1
#
_entry.id   AF-A0A7X7MEL0-F1
#
_cell.length_a   1.000
_cell.length_b   1.000
_cell.length_c   1.000
_cell.angle_alpha   90.00
_cell.angle_beta   90.00
_cell.angle_gamma   90.00
#
_symmetry.space_group_name_H-M   'P 1'
#
loop_
_entity.id
_entity.type
_entity.pdbx_description
1 polymer ?
#
loop_
_entity_poly.entity_id
_entity_poly.type
_entity_poly.pdbx_seq_one_letter_code
_entity_poly.pdbx_strand_id
1 'polypeptide(L)'
;MTESIERLVNEAIARDIQPQPVAVTYDDFDEKLAEPMRIGKRLAEYMDAQPVVIGPDNDLVGLLVFDGSVESDIFPRIGHRKWGEAGSRYYTKPQDNLCLMEWQHSNANFAKLIRVGFNGLRREIEASRKRWLGHQERLEYLAGMEMTIRGIERRAYNCACECRRQAAACEDPVRQARLLHMAANCMQVPMNPARTFEEAVQCLYFSFDFLADSIGRPDQYLW
;
A
#
# COMPACT_ATOMS: atom_id res chain seq x y z
N MET A 1 -4.14 -16.38 23.24
CA MET A 1 -4.66 -15.16 22.57
C MET A 1 -4.77 -14.10 23.66
N THR A 2 -4.32 -12.87 23.43
CA THR A 2 -4.52 -11.78 24.41
C THR A 2 -5.97 -11.28 24.33
N GLU A 3 -6.47 -10.63 25.40
CA GLU A 3 -7.83 -10.07 25.42
C GLU A 3 -8.05 -9.02 24.31
N SER A 4 -7.03 -8.24 23.95
CA SER A 4 -7.09 -7.26 22.86
C SER A 4 -7.34 -7.92 21.50
N ILE A 5 -6.63 -9.02 21.21
CA ILE A 5 -6.80 -9.76 19.95
C ILE A 5 -8.18 -10.42 19.92
N GLU A 6 -8.65 -10.95 21.04
CA GLU A 6 -9.99 -11.56 21.12
C GLU A 6 -11.10 -10.53 20.82
N ARG A 7 -11.00 -9.32 21.38
CA ARG A 7 -11.92 -8.22 21.06
C ARG A 7 -11.87 -7.83 19.57
N LEU A 8 -10.68 -7.70 19.00
CA LEU A 8 -10.50 -7.37 17.59
C LEU A 8 -11.13 -8.44 16.67
N VAL A 9 -10.95 -9.73 16.99
CA VAL A 9 -11.54 -10.85 16.25
C VAL A 9 -13.06 -10.81 16.35
N ASN A 10 -13.62 -10.62 17.55
CA ASN A 10 -15.05 -10.53 17.75
C ASN A 10 -15.66 -9.35 16.98
N GLU A 11 -14.97 -8.21 16.93
CA GLU A 11 -15.38 -7.05 16.14
C GLU A 11 -15.38 -7.36 14.64
N ALA A 12 -14.31 -7.96 14.12
CA ALA A 12 -14.18 -8.33 12.70
C ALA A 12 -15.21 -9.37 12.25
N ILE A 13 -15.69 -10.23 13.16
CA ILE A 13 -16.78 -11.17 12.89
C ILE A 13 -18.14 -10.45 12.86
N ALA A 14 -18.33 -9.48 13.76
CA ALA A 14 -19.60 -8.80 13.92
C ALA A 14 -19.86 -7.73 12.84
N ARG A 15 -18.82 -7.09 12.30
CA ARG A 15 -18.94 -6.02 11.31
C ARG A 15 -17.72 -5.90 10.40
N ASP A 16 -17.89 -5.20 9.29
CA ASP A 16 -16.78 -4.77 8.47
C ASP A 16 -15.93 -3.73 9.23
N ILE A 17 -14.65 -4.05 9.39
CA ILE A 17 -13.65 -3.22 10.07
C ILE A 17 -12.74 -2.50 9.08
N GLN A 18 -12.96 -2.67 7.78
CA GLN A 18 -12.18 -2.01 6.76
C GLN A 18 -12.51 -0.51 6.68
N PRO A 19 -11.51 0.36 6.43
CA PRO A 19 -11.77 1.77 6.18
C PRO A 19 -12.61 1.91 4.90
N GLN A 20 -13.63 2.76 4.96
CA GLN A 20 -14.45 3.04 3.79
C GLN A 20 -13.69 3.98 2.85
N PRO A 21 -13.47 3.60 1.58
CA PRO A 21 -12.71 4.41 0.65
C PRO A 21 -13.45 5.70 0.30
N VAL A 22 -12.68 6.77 0.10
CA VAL A 22 -13.18 8.07 -0.35
C VAL A 22 -12.84 8.23 -1.82
N ALA A 23 -13.89 8.43 -2.64
CA ALA A 23 -13.73 8.68 -4.06
C ALA A 23 -12.98 10.00 -4.30
N VAL A 24 -12.05 9.97 -5.25
CA VAL A 24 -11.28 11.14 -5.69
C VAL A 24 -11.70 11.51 -7.11
N THR A 25 -11.88 12.82 -7.34
CA THR A 25 -12.12 13.35 -8.68
C THR A 25 -10.81 13.85 -9.26
N TYR A 26 -10.63 13.60 -10.54
CA TYR A 26 -9.39 13.87 -11.25
C TYR A 26 -9.56 15.03 -12.22
N ASP A 27 -8.48 15.76 -12.44
CA ASP A 27 -8.49 16.98 -13.23
C ASP A 27 -7.97 16.74 -14.66
N ASP A 28 -8.30 17.68 -15.56
CA ASP A 28 -7.98 17.60 -16.99
C ASP A 28 -6.47 17.51 -17.30
N PHE A 29 -5.59 17.86 -16.34
CA PHE A 29 -4.14 17.71 -16.50
C PHE A 29 -3.72 16.24 -16.63
N ASP A 30 -4.49 15.32 -16.06
CA ASP A 30 -4.18 13.89 -16.15
C ASP A 30 -4.13 13.37 -17.59
N GLU A 31 -4.93 13.95 -18.48
CA GLU A 31 -4.95 13.59 -19.91
C GLU A 31 -3.66 13.97 -20.63
N LYS A 32 -2.86 14.87 -20.04
CA LYS A 32 -1.59 15.35 -20.59
C LYS A 32 -0.38 14.53 -20.12
N LEU A 33 -0.59 13.63 -19.15
CA LEU A 33 0.48 12.80 -18.60
C LEU A 33 0.61 11.49 -19.37
N ALA A 34 1.87 11.06 -19.57
CA ALA A 34 2.16 9.70 -20.00
C ALA A 34 1.52 8.69 -19.02
N GLU A 35 1.07 7.54 -19.53
CA GLU A 35 0.30 6.57 -18.76
C GLU A 35 0.91 6.21 -17.38
N PRO A 36 2.22 5.87 -17.27
CA PRO A 36 2.81 5.56 -15.97
C PRO A 36 2.79 6.73 -14.98
N MET A 37 2.96 7.96 -15.47
CA MET A 37 2.92 9.17 -14.64
C MET A 37 1.50 9.49 -14.20
N ARG A 38 0.51 9.33 -15.09
CA ARG A 38 -0.91 9.48 -14.77
C ARG A 38 -1.32 8.49 -13.66
N ILE A 39 -0.95 7.22 -13.80
CA ILE A 39 -1.19 6.19 -12.77
C ILE A 39 -0.53 6.59 -11.44
N GLY A 40 0.76 6.94 -11.47
CA GLY A 40 1.51 7.32 -10.28
C GLY A 40 0.95 8.56 -9.57
N LYS A 41 0.55 9.60 -10.32
CA LYS A 41 -0.11 10.80 -9.78
C LYS A 41 -1.43 10.45 -9.12
N ARG A 42 -2.34 9.78 -9.85
CA ARG A 42 -3.68 9.43 -9.35
C ARG A 42 -3.62 8.57 -8.12
N LEU A 43 -2.75 7.56 -8.12
CA LEU A 43 -2.56 6.70 -6.98
C LEU A 43 -2.02 7.48 -5.75
N ALA A 44 -1.11 8.44 -5.96
CA ALA A 44 -0.62 9.28 -4.89
C ALA A 44 -1.70 10.19 -4.29
N GLU A 45 -2.52 10.82 -5.13
CA GLU A 45 -3.66 11.64 -4.70
C GLU A 45 -4.73 10.81 -4.00
N TYR A 46 -5.02 9.61 -4.54
CA TYR A 46 -5.93 8.66 -3.94
C TYR A 46 -5.50 8.28 -2.52
N MET A 47 -4.23 7.88 -2.34
CA MET A 47 -3.68 7.52 -1.04
C MET A 47 -3.74 8.65 -0.01
N ASP A 48 -3.51 9.90 -0.44
CA ASP A 48 -3.59 11.08 0.45
C ASP A 48 -5.03 11.37 0.89
N ALA A 49 -6.00 11.14 0.01
CA ALA A 49 -7.42 11.34 0.31
C ALA A 49 -8.04 10.25 1.19
N GLN A 50 -7.44 9.05 1.24
CA GLN A 50 -8.01 7.93 1.98
C GLN A 50 -7.95 8.16 3.50
N PRO A 51 -9.00 7.80 4.25
CA PRO A 51 -9.01 7.93 5.70
C PRO A 51 -7.98 7.00 6.35
N VAL A 52 -7.56 7.37 7.55
CA VAL A 52 -6.79 6.50 8.45
C VAL A 52 -7.72 6.07 9.57
N VAL A 53 -7.99 4.77 9.66
CA VAL A 53 -8.84 4.19 10.71
C VAL A 53 -7.94 3.44 11.69
N ILE A 54 -8.06 3.77 12.96
CA ILE A 54 -7.37 3.09 14.07
C ILE A 54 -8.43 2.83 15.15
N GLY A 55 -8.74 1.55 15.36
CA GLY A 55 -9.61 1.08 16.42
C GLY A 55 -8.91 1.02 17.78
N PRO A 56 -9.67 0.74 18.86
CA PRO A 56 -9.14 0.76 20.22
C PRO A 56 -8.06 -0.31 20.47
N ASP A 57 -8.16 -1.46 19.78
CA ASP A 57 -7.29 -2.62 19.96
C ASP A 57 -6.26 -2.80 18.82
N ASN A 58 -6.19 -1.86 17.86
CA ASN A 58 -5.21 -1.94 16.77
C ASN A 58 -3.82 -1.52 17.22
N ASP A 59 -2.83 -2.37 16.94
CA ASP A 59 -1.40 -2.06 17.08
C ASP A 59 -0.67 -1.89 15.72
N LEU A 60 -1.41 -2.08 14.62
CA LEU A 60 -0.97 -1.79 13.26
C LEU A 60 -1.90 -0.73 12.66
N VAL A 61 -1.37 0.10 11.76
CA VAL A 61 -2.11 1.19 11.11
C VAL A 61 -1.79 1.26 9.62
N GLY A 62 -2.70 1.80 8.84
CA GLY A 62 -2.44 2.17 7.45
C GLY A 62 -3.11 1.31 6.40
N LEU A 63 -3.98 0.37 6.82
CA LEU A 63 -4.85 -0.42 5.94
C LEU A 63 -5.48 0.49 4.88
N LEU A 64 -5.38 0.08 3.63
CA LEU A 64 -5.87 0.80 2.47
C LEU A 64 -6.83 -0.09 1.70
N VAL A 65 -8.01 0.44 1.41
CA VAL A 65 -9.00 -0.23 0.56
C VAL A 65 -9.10 0.56 -0.73
N PHE A 66 -9.03 -0.16 -1.85
CA PHE A 66 -9.25 0.42 -3.17
C PHE A 66 -10.71 0.20 -3.60
N ASP A 67 -11.28 1.21 -4.24
CA ASP A 67 -12.64 1.18 -4.80
C ASP A 67 -12.65 0.89 -6.31
N GLY A 68 -11.48 0.67 -6.90
CA GLY A 68 -11.29 0.47 -8.34
C GLY A 68 -11.31 1.76 -9.18
N SER A 69 -11.26 2.94 -8.55
CA SER A 69 -11.10 4.22 -9.27
C SER A 69 -9.67 4.51 -9.75
N VAL A 70 -8.70 3.72 -9.31
CA VAL A 70 -7.27 3.81 -9.66
C VAL A 70 -6.71 2.45 -10.06
N GLU A 71 -5.66 2.45 -10.89
CA GLU A 71 -4.86 1.25 -11.19
C GLU A 71 -3.82 1.05 -10.07
N SER A 72 -4.16 0.29 -9.02
CA SER A 72 -3.34 0.18 -7.80
C SER A 72 -3.00 -1.24 -7.36
N ASP A 73 -4.01 -2.10 -7.17
CA ASP A 73 -3.85 -3.43 -6.61
C ASP A 73 -3.66 -4.48 -7.70
N ILE A 74 -2.55 -5.21 -7.64
CA ILE A 74 -2.21 -6.14 -8.73
C ILE A 74 -2.89 -7.51 -8.59
N PHE A 75 -3.43 -7.83 -7.40
CA PHE A 75 -4.06 -9.12 -7.14
C PHE A 75 -5.53 -9.14 -7.57
N PRO A 76 -6.46 -8.38 -6.93
CA PRO A 76 -7.84 -8.32 -7.40
C PRO A 76 -7.96 -7.50 -8.69
N ARG A 77 -6.96 -6.66 -9.02
CA ARG A 77 -6.87 -5.89 -10.28
C ARG A 77 -8.08 -4.97 -10.46
N ILE A 78 -8.63 -4.50 -9.36
CA ILE A 78 -9.74 -3.55 -9.42
C ILE A 78 -9.19 -2.21 -9.91
N GLY A 79 -9.91 -1.58 -10.84
CA GLY A 79 -9.46 -0.38 -11.55
C GLY A 79 -8.58 -0.63 -12.79
N HIS A 80 -8.04 -1.83 -12.98
CA HIS A 80 -7.34 -2.18 -14.22
C HIS A 80 -8.32 -2.47 -15.37
N ARG A 81 -8.86 -1.41 -16.01
CA ARG A 81 -9.93 -1.50 -17.02
C ARG A 81 -9.63 -2.50 -18.15
N LYS A 82 -8.39 -2.52 -18.65
CA LYS A 82 -7.96 -3.45 -19.71
C LYS A 82 -7.95 -4.90 -19.24
N TRP A 83 -7.57 -5.13 -17.99
CA TRP A 83 -7.69 -6.46 -17.40
C TRP A 83 -9.15 -6.85 -17.24
N GLY A 84 -10.03 -5.97 -16.77
CA GLY A 84 -11.47 -6.25 -16.67
C GLY A 84 -12.12 -6.58 -18.01
N GLU A 85 -11.76 -5.84 -19.07
CA GLU A 85 -12.19 -6.13 -20.46
C GLU A 85 -11.76 -7.54 -20.89
N ALA A 86 -10.49 -7.91 -20.67
CA ALA A 86 -9.97 -9.24 -21.02
C ALA A 86 -10.57 -10.35 -20.13
N GLY A 87 -10.62 -10.13 -18.82
CA GLY A 87 -11.20 -11.02 -17.82
C GLY A 87 -12.62 -11.42 -18.16
N SER A 88 -13.46 -10.44 -18.51
CA SER A 88 -14.84 -10.69 -18.92
C SER A 88 -14.98 -11.59 -20.15
N ARG A 89 -13.95 -11.67 -21.01
CA ARG A 89 -13.97 -12.47 -22.25
C ARG A 89 -13.34 -13.86 -22.07
N TYR A 90 -12.29 -13.96 -21.27
CA TYR A 90 -11.42 -15.15 -21.27
C TYR A 90 -11.31 -15.84 -19.91
N TYR A 91 -11.50 -15.15 -18.78
CA TYR A 91 -11.26 -15.76 -17.46
C TYR A 91 -12.29 -16.86 -17.18
N THR A 92 -11.81 -18.06 -16.81
CA THR A 92 -12.62 -19.29 -16.60
C THR A 92 -13.47 -19.70 -17.81
N LYS A 93 -13.13 -19.21 -19.01
CA LYS A 93 -13.86 -19.51 -20.25
C LYS A 93 -12.96 -20.31 -21.17
N PRO A 94 -13.29 -21.57 -21.49
CA PRO A 94 -12.47 -22.39 -22.36
C PRO A 94 -12.36 -21.76 -23.75
N GLN A 95 -11.17 -21.82 -24.34
CA GLN A 95 -10.87 -21.42 -25.71
C GLN A 95 -10.20 -22.62 -26.38
N ASP A 96 -10.74 -23.11 -27.49
CA ASP A 96 -10.15 -24.23 -28.24
C ASP A 96 -9.79 -25.45 -27.37
N ASN A 97 -10.67 -25.81 -26.43
CA ASN A 97 -10.47 -26.86 -25.41
C ASN A 97 -9.36 -26.62 -24.37
N LEU A 98 -8.86 -25.39 -24.25
CA LEU A 98 -7.91 -24.95 -23.23
C LEU A 98 -8.56 -23.96 -22.27
N CYS A 99 -8.35 -24.14 -20.96
CA CYS A 99 -8.61 -23.08 -20.00
C CYS A 99 -7.47 -22.06 -20.12
N LEU A 100 -7.72 -20.95 -20.81
CA LEU A 100 -6.75 -19.87 -20.96
C LEU A 100 -7.00 -18.80 -19.89
N MET A 101 -5.91 -18.21 -19.40
CA MET A 101 -5.89 -17.11 -18.43
C MET A 101 -6.32 -17.55 -17.01
N GLU A 102 -5.39 -18.16 -16.29
CA GLU A 102 -5.49 -18.48 -14.86
C GLU A 102 -5.09 -17.29 -13.96
N TRP A 103 -5.39 -17.38 -12.68
CA TRP A 103 -5.12 -16.30 -11.72
C TRP A 103 -3.65 -16.25 -11.31
N GLN A 104 -2.89 -15.36 -11.95
CA GLN A 104 -1.45 -15.24 -11.66
C GLN A 104 -1.19 -14.87 -10.20
N HIS A 105 -0.51 -15.77 -9.48
CA HIS A 105 -0.01 -15.52 -8.14
C HIS A 105 1.34 -14.80 -8.18
N SER A 106 1.53 -13.83 -7.28
CA SER A 106 2.74 -13.03 -7.19
C SER A 106 3.06 -12.65 -5.74
N ASN A 107 4.32 -12.33 -5.49
CA ASN A 107 4.80 -11.99 -4.16
C ASN A 107 5.71 -10.75 -4.25
N ALA A 108 5.44 -9.75 -3.41
CA ALA A 108 6.32 -8.58 -3.33
C ALA A 108 7.62 -8.98 -2.63
N ASN A 109 8.74 -8.35 -3.01
CA ASN A 109 10.01 -8.56 -2.31
C ASN A 109 10.05 -7.77 -0.99
N PHE A 110 9.25 -8.19 -0.01
CA PHE A 110 9.15 -7.55 1.31
C PHE A 110 10.49 -7.55 2.04
N ALA A 111 11.31 -8.59 1.88
CA ALA A 111 12.66 -8.65 2.46
C ALA A 111 13.55 -7.48 2.00
N LYS A 112 13.53 -7.17 0.70
CA LYS A 112 14.24 -5.99 0.18
C LYS A 112 13.64 -4.71 0.75
N LEU A 113 12.31 -4.59 0.74
CA LEU A 113 11.63 -3.38 1.19
C LEU A 113 11.92 -3.07 2.66
N ILE A 114 11.81 -4.06 3.56
CA ILE A 114 12.14 -3.94 4.98
C ILE A 114 13.60 -3.50 5.18
N ARG A 115 14.53 -4.01 4.37
CA ARG A 115 15.96 -3.71 4.48
C ARG A 115 16.35 -2.33 3.98
N VAL A 116 15.72 -1.81 2.93
CA VAL A 116 16.17 -0.56 2.28
C VAL A 116 15.17 0.58 2.35
N GLY A 117 13.91 0.28 2.67
CA GLY A 117 12.77 1.20 2.60
C GLY A 117 12.49 1.69 1.18
N PHE A 118 11.38 2.41 1.00
CA PHE A 118 11.11 3.08 -0.27
C PHE A 118 12.14 4.16 -0.62
N ASN A 119 12.86 4.74 0.36
CA ASN A 119 14.00 5.62 0.10
C ASN A 119 15.16 4.90 -0.58
N GLY A 120 15.37 3.61 -0.28
CA GLY A 120 16.33 2.78 -1.01
C GLY A 120 15.92 2.57 -2.47
N LEU A 121 14.64 2.27 -2.70
CA LEU A 121 14.11 2.11 -4.06
C LEU A 121 14.13 3.42 -4.85
N ARG A 122 13.87 4.56 -4.19
CA ARG A 122 13.99 5.91 -4.77
C ARG A 122 15.40 6.19 -5.28
N ARG A 123 16.43 5.85 -4.50
CA ARG A 123 17.84 5.95 -4.93
C ARG A 123 18.15 5.07 -6.14
N GLU A 124 17.57 3.87 -6.22
CA GLU A 124 17.70 2.99 -7.40
C GLU A 124 17.03 3.59 -8.63
N ILE A 125 15.85 4.21 -8.47
CA ILE A 125 15.14 4.94 -9.53
C ILE A 125 16.01 6.10 -10.05
N GLU A 126 16.55 6.92 -9.15
CA GLU A 126 17.44 8.05 -9.50
C GLU A 126 18.69 7.59 -10.26
N ALA A 127 19.33 6.50 -9.81
CA ALA A 127 20.46 5.91 -10.53
C ALA A 127 20.06 5.39 -11.92
N SER A 128 18.88 4.78 -12.04
CA SER A 128 18.31 4.35 -13.33
C SER A 128 18.03 5.52 -14.27
N ARG A 129 17.51 6.65 -13.79
CA ARG A 129 17.24 7.84 -14.62
C ARG A 129 18.50 8.32 -15.34
N LYS A 130 19.64 8.35 -14.64
CA LYS A 130 20.94 8.76 -15.22
C LYS A 130 21.39 7.87 -16.39
N ARG A 131 21.03 6.57 -16.35
CA ARG A 131 21.36 5.60 -17.41
C ARG A 131 20.47 5.71 -18.64
N TRP A 132 19.25 6.22 -18.46
CA TRP A 132 18.21 6.26 -19.50
C TRP A 132 17.96 7.68 -20.04
N LEU A 133 18.91 8.59 -19.89
CA LEU A 133 18.83 9.91 -20.52
C LEU A 133 18.63 9.77 -22.03
N GLY A 134 17.67 10.52 -22.57
CA GLY A 134 17.27 10.44 -23.99
C GLY A 134 16.24 9.34 -24.31
N HIS A 135 15.90 8.46 -23.36
CA HIS A 135 14.84 7.44 -23.53
C HIS A 135 13.56 7.85 -22.80
N GLN A 136 12.72 8.64 -23.48
CA GLN A 136 11.52 9.26 -22.90
C GLN A 136 10.61 8.28 -22.15
N GLU A 137 10.15 7.19 -22.79
CA GLU A 137 9.24 6.22 -22.17
C GLU A 137 9.79 5.61 -20.87
N ARG A 138 11.11 5.36 -20.81
CA ARG A 138 11.76 4.81 -19.62
C ARG A 138 11.81 5.83 -18.50
N LEU A 139 12.05 7.10 -18.84
CA LEU A 139 12.07 8.20 -17.88
C LEU A 139 10.66 8.51 -17.33
N GLU A 140 9.63 8.38 -18.17
CA GLU A 140 8.21 8.50 -17.78
C GLU A 140 7.80 7.36 -16.85
N TYR A 141 8.19 6.12 -17.16
CA TYR A 141 7.96 4.98 -16.26
C TYR A 141 8.61 5.17 -14.89
N LEU A 142 9.89 5.58 -14.87
CA LEU A 142 10.61 5.89 -13.62
C LEU A 142 9.95 7.06 -12.86
N ALA A 143 9.37 8.02 -13.56
CA ALA A 143 8.59 9.11 -12.95
C ALA A 143 7.29 8.63 -12.32
N GLY A 144 6.55 7.74 -12.98
CA GLY A 144 5.39 7.08 -12.39
C GLY A 144 5.73 6.36 -11.09
N MET A 145 6.79 5.54 -11.08
CA MET A 145 7.25 4.85 -9.88
C MET A 145 7.59 5.80 -8.73
N GLU A 146 8.28 6.91 -9.03
CA GLU A 146 8.61 7.91 -8.00
C GLU A 146 7.38 8.62 -7.45
N MET A 147 6.38 8.92 -8.29
CA MET A 147 5.11 9.50 -7.85
C MET A 147 4.36 8.56 -6.90
N THR A 148 4.30 7.26 -7.20
CA THR A 148 3.71 6.26 -6.30
C THR A 148 4.42 6.25 -4.93
N ILE A 149 5.76 6.28 -4.92
CA ILE A 149 6.54 6.34 -3.67
C ILE A 149 6.19 7.59 -2.85
N ARG A 150 5.99 8.75 -3.50
CA ARG A 150 5.58 9.98 -2.80
C ARG A 150 4.18 9.84 -2.16
N GLY A 151 3.26 9.16 -2.83
CA GLY A 151 1.95 8.84 -2.25
C GLY A 151 2.05 7.95 -1.01
N ILE A 152 2.91 6.93 -1.05
CA ILE A 152 3.15 6.02 0.10
C ILE A 152 3.78 6.79 1.27
N GLU A 153 4.75 7.67 0.99
CA GLU A 153 5.36 8.56 1.98
C GLU A 153 4.31 9.43 2.67
N ARG A 154 3.42 10.01 1.88
CA ARG A 154 2.32 10.84 2.38
C ARG A 154 1.33 10.03 3.22
N ARG A 155 0.96 8.83 2.77
CA ARG A 155 0.09 7.90 3.53
C ARG A 155 0.69 7.55 4.89
N ALA A 156 1.98 7.21 4.95
CA ALA A 156 2.67 6.91 6.20
C ALA A 156 2.69 8.13 7.14
N TYR A 157 2.92 9.33 6.60
CA TYR A 157 2.82 10.57 7.36
C TYR A 157 1.41 10.84 7.92
N ASN A 158 0.36 10.63 7.12
CA ASN A 158 -1.03 10.78 7.55
C ASN A 158 -1.36 9.79 8.68
N CYS A 159 -0.84 8.56 8.60
CA CYS A 159 -0.97 7.56 9.66
C CYS A 159 -0.30 8.01 10.97
N ALA A 160 0.94 8.54 10.88
CA ALA A 160 1.63 9.09 12.04
C ALA A 160 0.86 10.26 12.68
N CYS A 161 0.24 11.12 11.87
CA CYS A 161 -0.57 12.23 12.35
C CYS A 161 -1.83 11.75 13.07
N GLU A 162 -2.54 10.76 12.52
CA GLU A 162 -3.74 10.20 13.14
C GLU A 162 -3.42 9.50 14.47
N CYS A 163 -2.33 8.71 14.53
CA CYS A 163 -1.85 8.14 15.79
C CYS A 163 -1.61 9.21 16.86
N ARG A 164 -0.94 10.33 16.51
CA ARG A 164 -0.70 11.44 17.44
C ARG A 164 -1.98 12.14 17.86
N ARG A 165 -2.92 12.33 16.93
CA ARG A 165 -4.23 12.95 17.20
C ARG A 165 -5.02 12.12 18.21
N GLN A 166 -5.08 10.80 18.01
CA GLN A 166 -5.75 9.90 18.96
C GLN A 166 -5.01 9.84 20.31
N ALA A 167 -3.67 9.82 20.30
CA ALA A 167 -2.89 9.83 21.54
C ALA A 167 -3.17 11.07 22.39
N ALA A 168 -3.30 12.25 21.76
CA ALA A 168 -3.60 13.51 22.46
C ALA A 168 -5.00 13.53 23.09
N ALA A 169 -5.93 12.73 22.57
CA ALA A 169 -7.30 12.60 23.08
C ALA A 169 -7.50 11.36 23.98
N CYS A 170 -6.44 10.57 24.22
CA CYS A 170 -6.53 9.31 24.94
C CYS A 170 -6.27 9.52 26.44
N GLU A 171 -7.21 9.10 27.28
CA GLU A 171 -7.08 9.18 28.75
C GLU A 171 -6.26 8.04 29.36
N ASP A 172 -6.24 6.87 28.70
CA ASP A 172 -5.45 5.73 29.15
C ASP A 172 -3.97 5.92 28.80
N PRO A 173 -3.06 6.06 29.79
CA PRO A 173 -1.65 6.29 29.54
C PRO A 173 -0.97 5.13 28.79
N VAL A 174 -1.47 3.89 28.93
CA VAL A 174 -0.89 2.72 28.23
C VAL A 174 -1.23 2.80 26.75
N ARG A 175 -2.50 3.03 26.40
CA ARG A 175 -2.91 3.21 25.01
C ARG A 175 -2.30 4.46 24.38
N GLN A 176 -2.21 5.56 25.12
CA GLN A 176 -1.53 6.78 24.67
C GLN A 176 -0.08 6.50 24.29
N ALA A 177 0.68 5.81 25.15
CA ALA A 177 2.07 5.45 24.85
C ALA A 177 2.18 4.54 23.62
N ARG A 178 1.27 3.57 23.47
CA ARG A 178 1.21 2.70 22.29
C ARG A 178 0.95 3.50 21.00
N LEU A 179 0.00 4.43 21.00
CA LEU A 179 -0.29 5.27 19.83
C LEU A 179 0.90 6.17 19.45
N LEU A 180 1.61 6.74 20.43
CA LEU A 180 2.82 7.52 20.17
C LEU A 180 3.94 6.65 19.57
N HIS A 181 4.05 5.40 20.02
CA HIS A 181 4.99 4.42 19.46
C HIS A 181 4.62 4.02 18.02
N MET A 182 3.35 3.76 17.74
CA MET A 182 2.84 3.54 16.37
C MET A 182 3.15 4.73 15.46
N ALA A 183 2.98 5.97 15.95
CA ALA A 183 3.35 7.17 15.21
C ALA A 183 4.85 7.22 14.89
N ALA A 184 5.71 6.82 15.83
CA ALA A 184 7.16 6.75 15.62
C ALA A 184 7.51 5.69 14.55
N ASN A 185 6.85 4.53 14.58
CA ASN A 185 7.02 3.49 13.55
C ASN A 185 6.62 4.01 12.17
N CYS A 186 5.49 4.71 12.04
CA CYS A 186 5.04 5.30 10.76
C CYS A 186 6.00 6.37 10.21
N MET A 187 6.75 7.06 11.08
CA MET A 187 7.77 8.01 10.65
C MET A 187 9.07 7.32 10.20
N GLN A 188 9.27 6.06 10.59
CA GLN A 188 10.41 5.25 10.18
C GLN A 188 10.08 4.46 8.91
N VAL A 189 9.07 3.59 8.96
CA VAL A 189 8.66 2.67 7.90
C VAL A 189 7.37 3.14 7.22
N PRO A 190 7.18 2.88 5.90
CA PRO A 190 8.00 2.02 5.04
C PRO A 190 9.11 2.78 4.30
N MET A 191 9.31 4.06 4.61
CA MET A 191 10.25 4.91 3.86
C MET A 191 11.71 4.55 4.12
N ASN A 192 12.04 4.20 5.35
CA ASN A 192 13.39 3.84 5.77
C ASN A 192 13.47 2.36 6.18
N PRO A 193 14.68 1.79 6.29
CA PRO A 193 14.88 0.44 6.79
C PRO A 193 14.23 0.23 8.16
N ALA A 194 13.59 -0.91 8.38
CA ALA A 194 13.12 -1.29 9.70
C ALA A 194 14.31 -1.55 10.63
N ARG A 195 14.19 -1.09 11.88
CA ARG A 195 15.20 -1.22 12.95
C ARG A 195 14.77 -2.21 14.01
N THR A 196 13.47 -2.52 14.07
CA THR A 196 12.87 -3.46 15.02
C THR A 196 11.94 -4.42 14.29
N PHE A 197 11.61 -5.54 14.95
CA PHE A 197 10.61 -6.49 14.46
C PHE A 197 9.25 -5.82 14.22
N GLU A 198 8.82 -4.95 15.15
CA GLU A 198 7.55 -4.22 15.03
C GLU A 198 7.52 -3.29 13.81
N GLU A 199 8.62 -2.56 13.56
CA GLU A 199 8.76 -1.75 12.35
C GLU A 199 8.74 -2.61 11.09
N ALA A 200 9.35 -3.81 11.11
CA ALA A 200 9.33 -4.71 9.97
C ALA A 200 7.92 -5.23 9.65
N VAL A 201 7.15 -5.60 10.69
CA VAL A 201 5.73 -6.00 10.56
C VAL A 201 4.88 -4.83 10.06
N GLN A 202 5.06 -3.63 10.62
CA GLN A 202 4.33 -2.44 10.15
C GLN A 202 4.70 -2.05 8.71
N CYS A 203 5.97 -2.23 8.30
CA CYS A 203 6.41 -2.02 6.91
C CYS A 203 5.71 -3.00 5.95
N LEU A 204 5.63 -4.28 6.33
CA LEU A 204 4.89 -5.29 5.57
C LEU A 204 3.41 -4.91 5.48
N TYR A 205 2.79 -4.56 6.62
CA TYR A 205 1.38 -4.19 6.70
C TYR A 205 1.03 -3.02 5.77
N PHE A 206 1.82 -1.94 5.78
CA PHE A 206 1.64 -0.80 4.86
C PHE A 206 1.69 -1.17 3.38
N SER A 207 2.43 -2.24 3.05
CA SER A 207 2.79 -2.57 1.68
C SER A 207 1.96 -3.71 1.11
N PHE A 208 1.24 -4.44 1.97
CA PHE A 208 0.48 -5.62 1.57
C PHE A 208 -0.67 -5.27 0.63
N ASP A 209 -1.36 -4.16 0.86
CA ASP A 209 -2.55 -3.79 0.07
C ASP A 209 -2.25 -3.52 -1.41
N PHE A 210 -1.00 -3.17 -1.76
CA PHE A 210 -0.59 -3.02 -3.17
C PHE A 210 -0.42 -4.37 -3.90
N LEU A 211 -0.23 -5.47 -3.16
CA LEU A 211 -0.10 -6.84 -3.67
C LEU A 211 -0.61 -7.85 -2.62
N ALA A 212 -1.92 -7.86 -2.42
CA ALA A 212 -2.60 -8.62 -1.36
C ALA A 212 -2.81 -10.11 -1.70
N ASP A 213 -1.75 -10.80 -2.14
CA ASP A 213 -1.79 -12.22 -2.54
C ASP A 213 -1.09 -13.12 -1.51
N SER A 214 0.18 -12.83 -1.24
CA SER A 214 1.00 -13.60 -0.31
C SER A 214 2.06 -12.71 0.32
N ILE A 215 2.48 -13.07 1.53
CA ILE A 215 3.58 -12.42 2.27
C ILE A 215 4.92 -13.16 2.12
N GLY A 216 4.97 -14.27 1.40
CA GLY A 216 6.21 -14.98 1.08
C GLY A 216 6.73 -15.78 2.26
N ARG A 217 8.00 -15.56 2.64
CA ARG A 217 8.70 -16.28 3.73
C ARG A 217 8.97 -15.41 4.96
N PRO A 218 7.93 -14.98 5.71
CA PRO A 218 8.11 -14.13 6.88
C PRO A 218 9.00 -14.76 7.95
N ASP A 219 9.03 -16.09 8.03
CA ASP A 219 9.93 -16.87 8.88
C ASP A 219 11.43 -16.64 8.59
N GLN A 220 11.77 -16.08 7.42
CA GLN A 220 13.16 -15.81 7.02
C GLN A 220 13.51 -14.33 7.08
N TYR A 221 12.61 -13.44 6.64
CA TYR A 221 12.92 -12.01 6.55
C TYR A 221 12.45 -11.20 7.77
N LEU A 222 11.70 -11.81 8.69
CA LEU A 222 11.36 -11.24 10.01
C LEU A 222 12.10 -11.96 11.17
N TRP A 223 13.02 -12.87 10.88
CA TRP A 223 13.88 -13.54 11.86
C TRP A 223 15.06 -12.63 12.25
#